data_AF-A0A439L579-F1
#
_entry.id   AF-A0A439L579-F1
#
_cell.length_a   1.000
_cell.length_b   1.000
_cell.length_c   1.000
_cell.angle_alpha   90.00
_cell.angle_beta   90.00
_cell.angle_gamma   90.00
#
_symmetry.space_group_name_H-M   'P 1'
#
loop_
_entity.id
_entity.type
_entity.pdbx_description
1 polymer ?
#
loop_
_entity_poly.entity_id
_entity_poly.type
_entity_poly.pdbx_seq_one_letter_code
_entity_poly.pdbx_strand_id
1 'polypeptide(L)'
;EAVRATRLAVATNTNLGIILLAGPLLCAAQMTGGALHDNLDAVLRAMSMDDTRAVFEAIVAAAPGGLGEAANDVRQEPKVHLLEAMREAGDRDMIARQYVTGFGDVFGVGLAALEAALARGEDGMWPTVFAYMAFLAGFPDSHVVRNHGAETANQARQEALAVQAALHASDDDASRIRLLMGLDRRLKADNVNPGTSADLTVATLLVHTLGVQLA
;
A
#
# COMPACT_ATOMS: atom_id res chain seq x y z
N GLU A 1 1.08 7.39 17.24
CA GLU A 1 2.44 7.25 17.80
C GLU A 1 3.52 6.93 16.77
N ALA A 2 3.38 5.87 15.96
CA ALA A 2 4.39 5.48 14.96
C ALA A 2 4.85 6.61 14.01
N VAL A 3 3.94 7.47 13.57
CA VAL A 3 4.28 8.65 12.75
C VAL A 3 5.16 9.64 13.52
N ARG A 4 4.86 9.90 14.80
CA ARG A 4 5.66 10.80 15.65
C ARG A 4 7.07 10.24 15.84
N ALA A 5 7.18 8.93 16.13
CA ALA A 5 8.46 8.24 16.24
C ALA A 5 9.28 8.35 14.95
N THR A 6 8.64 8.17 13.79
CA THR A 6 9.31 8.33 12.48
C THR A 6 9.83 9.74 12.29
N ARG A 7 9.02 10.77 12.59
CA ARG A 7 9.44 12.18 12.46
C ARG A 7 10.59 12.57 13.39
N LEU A 8 10.72 11.91 14.54
CA LEU A 8 11.85 12.10 15.43
C LEU A 8 13.14 11.50 14.86
N ALA A 9 13.03 10.41 14.09
CA ALA A 9 14.18 9.71 13.52
C ALA A 9 14.60 10.27 12.15
N VAL A 10 13.65 10.67 11.31
CA VAL A 10 13.88 11.12 9.93
C VAL A 10 12.99 12.30 9.57
N ALA A 11 13.52 13.24 8.77
CA ALA A 11 12.82 14.46 8.38
C ALA A 11 11.78 14.26 7.26
N THR A 12 11.83 13.12 6.56
CA THR A 12 10.98 12.81 5.41
C THR A 12 9.88 11.82 5.78
N ASN A 13 8.65 12.08 5.32
CA ASN A 13 7.51 11.17 5.48
C ASN A 13 7.67 9.96 4.55
N THR A 14 8.29 8.90 5.07
CA THR A 14 8.65 7.71 4.28
C THR A 14 7.75 6.50 4.52
N ASN A 15 6.79 6.57 5.46
CA ASN A 15 6.07 5.36 5.89
C ASN A 15 4.61 5.58 6.36
N LEU A 16 3.98 6.73 6.11
CA LEU A 16 2.58 6.94 6.52
C LEU A 16 1.64 5.86 5.95
N GLY A 17 1.77 5.52 4.67
CA GLY A 17 0.94 4.49 4.04
C GLY A 17 1.13 3.12 4.70
N ILE A 18 2.38 2.72 4.95
CA ILE A 18 2.69 1.50 5.72
C ILE A 18 2.00 1.51 7.08
N ILE A 19 2.11 2.61 7.85
CA ILE A 19 1.51 2.71 9.19
C ILE A 19 -0.02 2.59 9.11
N LEU A 20 -0.64 3.29 8.16
CA LEU A 20 -2.08 3.24 7.95
C LEU A 20 -2.55 1.85 7.54
N LEU A 21 -1.80 1.10 6.75
CA LEU A 21 -2.19 -0.26 6.36
C LEU A 21 -1.90 -1.28 7.48
N ALA A 22 -0.73 -1.20 8.11
CA ALA A 22 -0.27 -2.18 9.10
C ALA A 22 -1.02 -2.07 10.43
N GLY A 23 -1.37 -0.86 10.86
CA GLY A 23 -2.07 -0.63 12.13
C GLY A 23 -3.30 -1.52 12.35
N PRO A 24 -4.34 -1.43 11.49
CA PRO A 24 -5.54 -2.26 11.65
C PRO A 24 -5.28 -3.75 11.42
N LEU A 25 -4.33 -4.15 10.56
CA LEU A 25 -3.93 -5.55 10.39
C LEU A 25 -3.33 -6.15 11.67
N LEU A 26 -2.48 -5.39 12.36
CA LEU A 26 -1.88 -5.82 13.63
C LEU A 26 -2.93 -5.92 14.74
N CYS A 27 -3.91 -5.02 14.77
CA CYS A 27 -5.05 -5.12 15.69
C CYS A 27 -5.90 -6.38 15.39
N ALA A 28 -6.18 -6.65 14.11
CA ALA A 28 -6.94 -7.82 13.69
C ALA A 28 -6.24 -9.14 14.07
N ALA A 29 -4.90 -9.18 13.99
CA ALA A 29 -4.10 -10.34 14.39
C ALA A 29 -4.12 -10.62 15.90
N GLN A 30 -4.45 -9.64 16.73
CA GLN A 30 -4.58 -9.81 18.18
C GLN A 30 -5.95 -10.37 18.59
N MET A 31 -6.94 -10.38 17.68
CA MET A 31 -8.26 -10.92 17.96
C MET A 31 -8.20 -12.46 18.00
N THR A 32 -8.94 -13.06 18.93
CA THR A 32 -8.99 -14.52 19.11
C THR A 32 -9.97 -15.15 18.12
N GLY A 33 -9.48 -16.11 17.33
CA GLY A 33 -10.30 -16.88 16.38
C GLY A 33 -10.71 -16.07 15.14
N GLY A 34 -11.30 -16.76 14.16
CA GLY A 34 -11.69 -16.15 12.88
C GLY A 34 -10.55 -16.01 11.86
N ALA A 35 -10.89 -15.77 10.60
CA ALA A 35 -9.91 -15.44 9.58
C ALA A 35 -9.42 -14.00 9.78
N LEU A 36 -8.15 -13.72 9.47
CA LEU A 36 -7.55 -12.39 9.62
C LEU A 36 -8.37 -11.30 8.91
N HIS A 37 -8.91 -11.60 7.73
CA HIS A 37 -9.75 -10.69 6.97
C HIS A 37 -11.06 -10.35 7.69
N ASP A 38 -11.72 -11.33 8.30
CA ASP A 38 -12.97 -11.10 9.04
C ASP A 38 -12.72 -10.27 10.31
N ASN A 39 -11.60 -10.55 11.00
CA ASN A 39 -11.16 -9.76 12.14
C ASN A 39 -10.82 -8.32 11.73
N LEU A 40 -10.22 -8.13 10.56
CA LEU A 40 -9.93 -6.81 10.02
C LEU A 40 -11.22 -6.02 9.75
N ASP A 41 -12.22 -6.64 9.11
CA ASP A 41 -13.52 -5.98 8.90
C ASP A 41 -14.18 -5.58 10.24
N ALA A 42 -14.09 -6.46 11.26
CA ALA A 42 -14.56 -6.15 12.60
C ALA A 42 -13.81 -4.96 13.24
N VAL A 43 -12.46 -4.93 13.13
CA VAL A 43 -11.63 -3.81 13.61
C VAL A 43 -12.04 -2.51 12.93
N LEU A 44 -12.14 -2.51 11.60
CA LEU A 44 -12.45 -1.31 10.82
C LEU A 44 -13.85 -0.75 11.15
N ARG A 45 -14.84 -1.62 11.40
CA ARG A 45 -16.20 -1.21 11.79
C ARG A 45 -16.31 -0.75 13.25
N ALA A 46 -15.42 -1.25 14.12
CA ALA A 46 -15.43 -0.92 15.54
C ALA A 46 -14.61 0.32 15.89
N MET A 47 -13.93 0.93 14.91
CA MET A 47 -13.14 2.15 15.13
C MET A 47 -14.01 3.27 15.71
N SER A 48 -13.47 3.90 16.75
CA SER A 48 -14.13 5.01 17.42
C SER A 48 -13.85 6.34 16.70
N MET A 49 -14.54 7.39 17.14
CA MET A 49 -14.20 8.76 16.72
C MET A 49 -12.81 9.18 17.23
N ASP A 50 -12.35 8.62 18.35
CA ASP A 50 -10.99 8.86 18.85
C ASP A 50 -9.93 8.22 17.95
N ASP A 51 -10.19 7.02 17.43
CA ASP A 51 -9.33 6.38 16.44
C ASP A 51 -9.29 7.20 15.14
N THR A 52 -10.46 7.67 14.70
CA THR A 52 -10.56 8.56 13.53
C THR A 52 -9.72 9.82 13.71
N ARG A 53 -9.85 10.48 14.88
CA ARG A 53 -9.07 11.66 15.24
C ARG A 53 -7.57 11.36 15.29
N ALA A 54 -7.17 10.23 15.86
CA ALA A 54 -5.77 9.82 15.89
C ALA A 54 -5.19 9.57 14.48
N VAL A 55 -5.98 9.01 13.55
CA VAL A 55 -5.59 8.86 12.15
C VAL A 55 -5.46 10.21 11.45
N PHE A 56 -6.41 11.13 11.66
CA PHE A 56 -6.34 12.49 11.10
C PHE A 56 -5.09 13.22 11.59
N GLU A 57 -4.84 13.20 12.91
CA GLU A 57 -3.63 13.76 13.51
C GLU A 57 -2.35 13.13 12.93
N ALA A 58 -2.35 11.81 12.70
CA ALA A 58 -1.22 11.11 12.10
C ALA A 58 -0.97 11.56 10.66
N ILE A 59 -2.01 11.71 9.84
CA ILE A 59 -1.92 12.20 8.46
C ILE A 59 -1.39 13.64 8.46
N VAL A 60 -1.94 14.52 9.30
CA VAL A 60 -1.49 15.92 9.41
C VAL A 60 -0.03 15.99 9.86
N ALA A 61 0.33 15.23 10.90
CA ALA A 61 1.70 15.21 11.42
C ALA A 61 2.69 14.74 10.36
N ALA A 62 2.32 13.75 9.55
CA ALA A 62 3.14 13.23 8.48
C ALA A 62 3.29 14.21 7.29
N ALA A 63 2.40 15.21 7.18
CA ALA A 63 2.41 16.25 6.14
C ALA A 63 2.64 15.70 4.72
N PRO A 64 1.85 14.72 4.24
CA PRO A 64 2.00 14.18 2.89
C PRO A 64 1.71 15.26 1.84
N GLY A 65 2.42 15.22 0.72
CA GLY A 65 2.13 16.07 -0.42
C GLY A 65 0.74 15.77 -1.01
N GLY A 66 0.06 16.82 -1.49
CA GLY A 66 -1.13 16.67 -2.34
C GLY A 66 -2.39 16.11 -1.66
N LEU A 67 -2.65 16.44 -0.38
CA LEU A 67 -3.89 16.03 0.32
C LEU A 67 -5.18 16.47 -0.41
N GLY A 68 -5.11 17.60 -1.12
CA GLY A 68 -6.25 18.18 -1.81
C GLY A 68 -7.32 18.72 -0.85
N GLU A 69 -8.55 18.83 -1.34
CA GLU A 69 -9.72 19.20 -0.55
C GLU A 69 -10.68 18.01 -0.44
N ALA A 70 -11.35 17.91 0.71
CA ALA A 70 -12.35 16.90 1.02
C ALA A 70 -13.40 17.53 1.94
N ALA A 71 -14.62 16.99 1.97
CA ALA A 71 -15.65 17.51 2.87
C ALA A 71 -15.26 17.23 4.34
N ASN A 72 -14.63 16.07 4.57
CA ASN A 72 -13.97 15.71 5.81
C ASN A 72 -12.45 15.92 5.72
N ASP A 73 -12.03 17.18 5.84
CA ASP A 73 -10.62 17.57 5.84
C ASP A 73 -9.89 17.08 7.10
N VAL A 74 -8.80 16.32 6.89
CA VAL A 74 -7.95 15.77 7.97
C VAL A 74 -7.32 16.83 8.86
N ARG A 75 -7.26 18.09 8.42
CA ARG A 75 -6.76 19.24 9.20
C ARG A 75 -7.79 19.76 10.22
N GLN A 76 -9.03 19.27 10.18
CA GLN A 76 -10.11 19.65 11.07
C GLN A 76 -10.47 18.49 12.01
N GLU A 77 -11.29 18.79 13.03
CA GLU A 77 -11.87 17.76 13.89
C GLU A 77 -12.78 16.83 13.08
N PRO A 78 -12.64 15.49 13.20
CA PRO A 78 -13.44 14.56 12.42
C PRO A 78 -14.91 14.64 12.83
N LYS A 79 -15.79 14.75 11.84
CA LYS A 79 -17.25 14.81 12.03
C LYS A 79 -17.94 13.48 11.73
N VAL A 80 -17.21 12.57 11.09
CA VAL A 80 -17.71 11.27 10.62
C VAL A 80 -16.72 10.17 10.98
N HIS A 81 -17.19 8.93 10.91
CA HIS A 81 -16.36 7.74 11.12
C HIS A 81 -15.25 7.62 10.05
N LEU A 82 -14.10 7.03 10.39
CA LEU A 82 -12.94 6.93 9.50
C LEU A 82 -13.27 6.34 8.12
N LEU A 83 -14.06 5.26 8.05
CA LEU A 83 -14.45 4.64 6.77
C LEU A 83 -15.26 5.58 5.87
N GLU A 84 -16.04 6.49 6.45
CA GLU A 84 -16.78 7.50 5.69
C GLU A 84 -15.84 8.56 5.13
N ALA A 85 -14.91 9.06 5.96
CA ALA A 85 -13.89 10.00 5.50
C ALA A 85 -12.99 9.38 4.41
N MET A 86 -12.55 8.13 4.58
CA MET A 86 -11.74 7.41 3.59
C MET A 86 -12.50 7.20 2.26
N ARG A 87 -13.83 7.06 2.30
CA ARG A 87 -14.65 6.93 1.09
C ARG A 87 -14.56 8.15 0.18
N GLU A 88 -14.40 9.35 0.74
CA GLU A 88 -14.24 10.58 -0.05
C GLU A 88 -12.94 10.61 -0.88
N ALA A 89 -11.94 9.85 -0.46
CA ALA A 89 -10.65 9.75 -1.15
C ALA A 89 -10.44 8.43 -1.89
N GLY A 90 -11.28 7.41 -1.67
CA GLY A 90 -11.07 6.04 -2.15
C GLY A 90 -10.91 5.90 -3.67
N ASP A 91 -11.48 6.81 -4.47
CA ASP A 91 -11.34 6.78 -5.93
C ASP A 91 -9.96 7.29 -6.41
N ARG A 92 -9.26 8.10 -5.59
CA ARG A 92 -7.99 8.76 -5.95
C ARG A 92 -6.80 8.37 -5.07
N ASP A 93 -7.04 7.74 -3.93
CA ASP A 93 -6.03 7.31 -2.96
C ASP A 93 -6.19 5.80 -2.71
N MET A 94 -5.17 5.02 -3.10
CA MET A 94 -5.26 3.57 -3.01
C MET A 94 -5.14 3.04 -1.56
N ILE A 95 -4.59 3.83 -0.63
CA ILE A 95 -4.61 3.50 0.81
C ILE A 95 -6.03 3.67 1.34
N ALA A 96 -6.67 4.79 1.03
CA ALA A 96 -8.07 5.02 1.40
C ALA A 96 -9.01 3.96 0.80
N ARG A 97 -8.75 3.54 -0.44
CA ARG A 97 -9.45 2.42 -1.09
C ARG A 97 -9.36 1.13 -0.29
N GLN A 98 -8.22 0.81 0.34
CA GLN A 98 -8.11 -0.39 1.18
C GLN A 98 -9.05 -0.33 2.37
N TYR A 99 -9.17 0.82 3.03
CA TYR A 99 -10.13 0.98 4.13
C TYR A 99 -11.57 0.75 3.67
N VAL A 100 -11.95 1.31 2.52
CA VAL A 100 -13.33 1.21 1.99
C VAL A 100 -13.68 -0.19 1.51
N THR A 101 -12.71 -0.94 1.00
CA THR A 101 -12.90 -2.26 0.38
C THR A 101 -12.55 -3.42 1.29
N GLY A 102 -12.20 -3.18 2.56
CA GLY A 102 -11.77 -4.24 3.47
C GLY A 102 -10.40 -4.82 3.08
N PHE A 103 -9.51 -3.99 2.55
CA PHE A 103 -8.16 -4.34 2.08
C PHE A 103 -8.20 -5.29 0.87
N GLY A 104 -9.21 -5.12 0.01
CA GLY A 104 -9.47 -6.02 -1.11
C GLY A 104 -8.30 -6.16 -2.09
N ASP A 105 -7.50 -5.12 -2.34
CA ASP A 105 -6.33 -5.25 -3.22
C ASP A 105 -5.17 -5.97 -2.51
N VAL A 106 -5.01 -5.81 -1.20
CA VAL A 106 -3.99 -6.52 -0.41
C VAL A 106 -4.28 -8.02 -0.35
N PHE A 107 -5.50 -8.40 0.06
CA PHE A 107 -5.91 -9.82 0.13
C PHE A 107 -6.18 -10.44 -1.24
N GLY A 108 -6.54 -9.64 -2.25
CA GLY A 108 -6.86 -10.11 -3.59
C GLY A 108 -5.67 -10.08 -4.53
N VAL A 109 -5.17 -8.89 -4.87
CA VAL A 109 -4.14 -8.70 -5.91
C VAL A 109 -2.76 -9.08 -5.37
N GLY A 110 -2.35 -8.48 -4.26
CA GLY A 110 -1.02 -8.66 -3.70
C GLY A 110 -0.80 -10.10 -3.25
N LEU A 111 -1.70 -10.62 -2.42
CA LEU A 111 -1.57 -11.95 -1.84
C LEU A 111 -1.60 -13.03 -2.94
N ALA A 112 -2.50 -12.93 -3.92
CA ALA A 112 -2.53 -13.88 -5.03
C ALA A 112 -1.24 -13.84 -5.87
N ALA A 113 -0.66 -12.66 -6.13
CA ALA A 113 0.59 -12.55 -6.85
C ALA A 113 1.77 -13.16 -6.08
N LEU A 114 1.83 -12.93 -4.77
CA LEU A 114 2.84 -13.49 -3.87
C LEU A 114 2.73 -15.01 -3.78
N GLU A 115 1.54 -15.54 -3.52
CA GLU A 115 1.30 -16.98 -3.39
C GLU A 115 1.52 -17.71 -4.72
N ALA A 116 1.12 -17.11 -5.84
CA ALA A 116 1.41 -17.67 -7.16
C ALA A 116 2.91 -17.72 -7.45
N ALA A 117 3.71 -16.76 -6.98
CA ALA A 117 5.17 -16.83 -7.10
C ALA A 117 5.74 -17.97 -6.26
N LEU A 118 5.35 -18.08 -4.98
CA LEU A 118 5.77 -19.18 -4.10
C LEU A 118 5.39 -20.54 -4.68
N ALA A 119 4.18 -20.69 -5.21
CA ALA A 119 3.70 -21.94 -5.81
C ALA A 119 4.48 -22.35 -7.07
N ARG A 120 5.11 -21.39 -7.77
CA ARG A 120 6.03 -21.66 -8.89
C ARG A 120 7.46 -21.99 -8.45
N GLY A 121 7.72 -21.98 -7.14
CA GLY A 121 9.05 -22.23 -6.58
C GLY A 121 9.95 -20.99 -6.55
N GLU A 122 9.40 -19.79 -6.72
CA GLU A 122 10.14 -18.55 -6.55
C GLU A 122 10.54 -18.36 -5.07
N ASP A 123 11.78 -17.97 -4.82
CA ASP A 123 12.33 -17.80 -3.48
C ASP A 123 12.99 -16.43 -3.28
N GLY A 124 13.59 -16.23 -2.11
CA GLY A 124 14.30 -15.00 -1.77
C GLY A 124 13.42 -13.76 -1.91
N MET A 125 13.83 -12.83 -2.78
CA MET A 125 13.10 -11.58 -3.01
C MET A 125 11.94 -11.69 -4.01
N TRP A 126 11.87 -12.77 -4.79
CA TRP A 126 10.99 -12.84 -5.96
C TRP A 126 9.50 -12.75 -5.64
N PRO A 127 8.96 -13.44 -4.61
CA PRO A 127 7.55 -13.28 -4.24
C PRO A 127 7.17 -11.82 -3.92
N THR A 128 8.05 -11.10 -3.21
CA THR A 128 7.89 -9.67 -2.92
C THR A 128 7.92 -8.83 -4.20
N VAL A 129 8.85 -9.11 -5.11
CA VAL A 129 8.95 -8.43 -6.40
C VAL A 129 7.67 -8.64 -7.22
N PHE A 130 7.15 -9.86 -7.29
CA PHE A 130 5.92 -10.13 -8.04
C PHE A 130 4.69 -9.42 -7.43
N ALA A 131 4.58 -9.37 -6.10
CA ALA A 131 3.53 -8.59 -5.44
C ALA A 131 3.64 -7.09 -5.76
N TYR A 132 4.85 -6.52 -5.67
CA TYR A 132 5.10 -5.12 -6.03
C TYR A 132 4.75 -4.81 -7.48
N MET A 133 5.19 -5.67 -8.41
CA MET A 133 4.90 -5.49 -9.83
C MET A 133 3.40 -5.64 -10.14
N ALA A 134 2.67 -6.49 -9.40
CA ALA A 134 1.22 -6.63 -9.56
C ALA A 134 0.49 -5.31 -9.24
N PHE A 135 0.90 -4.62 -8.17
CA PHE A 135 0.35 -3.30 -7.85
C PHE A 135 0.77 -2.24 -8.87
N LEU A 136 2.07 -2.12 -9.13
CA LEU A 136 2.61 -1.07 -9.99
C LEU A 136 2.10 -1.18 -11.44
N ALA A 137 1.91 -2.39 -11.96
CA ALA A 137 1.35 -2.62 -13.29
C ALA A 137 -0.20 -2.59 -13.30
N GLY A 138 -0.84 -2.83 -12.15
CA GLY A 138 -2.30 -2.96 -12.04
C GLY A 138 -3.05 -1.64 -12.04
N PHE A 139 -2.48 -0.57 -11.46
CA PHE A 139 -3.13 0.74 -11.39
C PHE A 139 -2.13 1.91 -11.38
N PRO A 140 -2.57 3.14 -11.73
CA PRO A 140 -1.74 4.33 -11.55
C PRO A 140 -1.47 4.57 -10.06
N ASP A 141 -0.20 4.59 -9.66
CA ASP A 141 0.20 4.76 -8.27
C ASP A 141 -0.22 6.12 -7.70
N SER A 142 -1.03 6.13 -6.63
CA SER A 142 -1.56 7.39 -6.05
C SER A 142 -0.50 8.30 -5.43
N HIS A 143 0.67 7.79 -5.04
CA HIS A 143 1.79 8.63 -4.63
C HIS A 143 2.41 9.34 -5.85
N VAL A 144 2.54 8.65 -6.98
CA VAL A 144 2.98 9.26 -8.24
C VAL A 144 1.96 10.28 -8.74
N VAL A 145 0.66 9.95 -8.74
CA VAL A 145 -0.41 10.87 -9.17
C VAL A 145 -0.34 12.18 -8.38
N ARG A 146 -0.18 12.13 -7.05
CA ARG A 146 -0.12 13.33 -6.20
C ARG A 146 1.08 14.23 -6.49
N ASN A 147 2.23 13.65 -6.86
CA ASN A 147 3.48 14.41 -7.03
C ASN A 147 3.77 14.78 -8.49
N HIS A 148 3.32 13.98 -9.46
CA HIS A 148 3.67 14.10 -10.88
C HIS A 148 2.46 14.06 -11.83
N GLY A 149 1.24 13.92 -11.31
CA GLY A 149 0.01 13.87 -12.11
C GLY A 149 -0.31 12.49 -12.69
N ALA A 150 -1.54 12.37 -13.19
CA ALA A 150 -2.11 11.12 -13.67
C ALA A 150 -1.42 10.58 -14.94
N GLU A 151 -0.96 11.45 -15.83
CA GLU A 151 -0.26 11.04 -17.05
C GLU A 151 1.03 10.29 -16.73
N THR A 152 1.89 10.89 -15.89
CA THR A 152 3.14 10.27 -15.42
C THR A 152 2.88 8.95 -14.69
N ALA A 153 1.87 8.89 -13.84
CA ALA A 153 1.51 7.66 -13.14
C ALA A 153 1.05 6.55 -14.10
N ASN A 154 0.31 6.89 -15.15
CA ASN A 154 -0.09 5.94 -16.20
C ASN A 154 1.11 5.49 -17.03
N GLN A 155 2.04 6.38 -17.37
CA GLN A 155 3.27 6.00 -18.08
C GLN A 155 4.09 5.00 -17.25
N ALA A 156 4.32 5.29 -15.97
CA ALA A 156 5.01 4.38 -15.06
C ALA A 156 4.32 3.00 -14.98
N ARG A 157 2.98 2.98 -14.91
CA ARG A 157 2.18 1.74 -14.93
C ARG A 157 2.41 0.93 -16.21
N GLN A 158 2.41 1.58 -17.38
CA GLN A 158 2.61 0.91 -18.67
C GLN A 158 4.02 0.34 -18.80
N GLU A 159 5.04 1.08 -18.35
CA GLU A 159 6.41 0.57 -18.31
C GLU A 159 6.53 -0.64 -17.37
N ALA A 160 5.90 -0.58 -16.20
CA ALA A 160 5.88 -1.68 -15.25
C ALA A 160 5.14 -2.91 -15.80
N LEU A 161 4.05 -2.72 -16.53
CA LEU A 161 3.32 -3.81 -17.20
C LEU A 161 4.19 -4.52 -18.25
N ALA A 162 4.93 -3.76 -19.07
CA ALA A 162 5.86 -4.33 -20.03
C ALA A 162 6.99 -5.12 -19.34
N VAL A 163 7.53 -4.59 -18.24
CA VAL A 163 8.56 -5.27 -17.43
C VAL A 163 7.99 -6.53 -16.78
N GLN A 164 6.79 -6.48 -16.21
CA GLN A 164 6.13 -7.63 -15.59
C GLN A 164 5.93 -8.78 -16.59
N ALA A 165 5.47 -8.48 -17.80
CA ALA A 165 5.35 -9.47 -18.87
C ALA A 165 6.70 -10.12 -19.21
N ALA A 166 7.78 -9.33 -19.26
CA ALA A 166 9.12 -9.84 -19.52
C ALA A 166 9.70 -10.66 -18.36
N LEU A 167 9.36 -10.33 -17.10
CA LEU A 167 9.77 -11.12 -15.93
C LEU A 167 9.17 -12.53 -15.97
N HIS A 168 7.90 -12.66 -16.37
CA HIS A 168 7.22 -13.95 -16.50
C HIS A 168 7.75 -14.79 -17.67
N ALA A 169 8.39 -14.19 -18.67
CA ALA A 169 8.90 -14.87 -19.86
C ALA A 169 10.35 -15.36 -19.72
N SER A 170 11.05 -15.01 -18.64
CA SER A 170 12.45 -15.36 -18.39
C SER A 170 12.55 -16.18 -17.12
N ASP A 171 13.38 -17.21 -17.08
CA ASP A 171 13.72 -17.95 -15.86
C ASP A 171 15.15 -17.63 -15.35
N ASP A 172 15.89 -16.77 -16.06
CA ASP A 172 17.21 -16.30 -15.66
C ASP A 172 17.12 -15.07 -14.74
N ASP A 173 17.55 -15.23 -13.50
CA ASP A 173 17.59 -14.18 -12.48
C ASP A 173 18.41 -12.96 -12.91
N ALA A 174 19.55 -13.17 -13.56
CA ALA A 174 20.40 -12.06 -13.98
C ALA A 174 19.68 -11.17 -15.01
N SER A 175 18.92 -11.77 -15.92
CA SER A 175 18.08 -11.06 -16.89
C SER A 175 16.91 -10.33 -16.23
N ARG A 176 16.19 -11.01 -15.32
CA ARG A 176 15.09 -10.40 -14.56
C ARG A 176 15.56 -9.19 -13.74
N ILE A 177 16.69 -9.32 -13.05
CA ILE A 177 17.31 -8.21 -12.29
C ILE A 177 17.66 -7.04 -13.21
N ARG A 178 18.23 -7.29 -14.39
CA ARG A 178 18.53 -6.21 -15.36
C ARG A 178 17.28 -5.46 -15.81
N LEU A 179 16.16 -6.15 -16.00
CA LEU A 179 14.87 -5.54 -16.34
C LEU A 179 14.39 -4.60 -15.23
N LEU A 180 14.40 -5.09 -13.98
CA LEU A 180 14.02 -4.31 -12.80
C LEU A 180 14.92 -3.10 -12.59
N MET A 181 16.25 -3.27 -12.69
CA MET A 181 17.20 -2.17 -12.61
C MET A 181 17.03 -1.16 -13.75
N GLY A 182 16.56 -1.60 -14.92
CA GLY A 182 16.22 -0.71 -16.03
C GLY A 182 15.01 0.16 -15.72
N LEU A 183 13.95 -0.43 -15.17
CA LEU A 183 12.76 0.28 -14.73
C LEU A 183 13.10 1.28 -13.62
N ASP A 184 13.77 0.82 -12.56
CA ASP A 184 14.18 1.64 -11.42
C ASP A 184 15.02 2.85 -11.84
N ARG A 185 15.98 2.67 -12.77
CA ARG A 185 16.78 3.77 -13.30
C ARG A 185 15.94 4.82 -14.04
N ARG A 186 14.95 4.41 -14.83
CA ARG A 186 14.07 5.35 -15.55
C ARG A 186 13.20 6.13 -14.58
N LEU A 187 12.53 5.44 -13.65
CA LEU A 187 11.71 6.07 -12.62
C LEU A 187 12.53 7.09 -11.80
N LYS A 188 13.75 6.73 -11.40
CA LYS A 188 14.65 7.65 -10.69
C LYS A 188 15.12 8.83 -11.52
N ALA A 189 15.41 8.63 -12.81
CA ALA A 189 15.81 9.72 -13.71
C ALA A 189 14.72 10.80 -13.80
N ASP A 190 13.45 10.38 -13.77
CA ASP A 190 12.29 11.28 -13.80
C ASP A 190 11.80 11.69 -12.40
N ASN A 191 12.55 11.33 -11.35
CA ASN A 191 12.20 11.54 -9.94
C ASN A 191 10.83 10.96 -9.54
N VAL A 192 10.37 9.93 -10.25
CA VAL A 192 9.10 9.24 -10.01
C VAL A 192 9.28 8.15 -8.96
N ASN A 193 8.50 8.21 -7.89
CA ASN A 193 8.51 7.21 -6.82
C ASN A 193 7.12 6.55 -6.66
N PRO A 194 6.93 5.29 -7.08
CA PRO A 194 5.72 4.52 -6.83
C PRO A 194 5.59 4.03 -5.38
N GLY A 195 5.40 5.00 -4.47
CA GLY A 195 5.38 4.76 -3.03
C GLY A 195 4.15 3.99 -2.57
N THR A 196 2.97 4.21 -3.16
CA THR A 196 1.76 3.51 -2.72
C THR A 196 1.82 2.02 -3.06
N SER A 197 2.39 1.66 -4.21
CA SER A 197 2.63 0.27 -4.60
C SER A 197 3.57 -0.42 -3.62
N ALA A 198 4.59 0.29 -3.12
CA ALA A 198 5.48 -0.21 -2.07
C ALA A 198 4.74 -0.40 -0.73
N ASP A 199 3.92 0.56 -0.31
CA ASP A 199 3.12 0.47 0.92
C ASP A 199 2.20 -0.76 0.91
N LEU A 200 1.50 -0.98 -0.22
CA LEU A 200 0.60 -2.13 -0.42
C LEU A 200 1.36 -3.46 -0.46
N THR A 201 2.59 -3.47 -0.99
CA THR A 201 3.47 -4.63 -0.95
C THR A 201 3.83 -5.00 0.49
N VAL A 202 4.17 -4.02 1.32
CA VAL A 202 4.46 -4.26 2.74
C VAL A 202 3.25 -4.84 3.47
N ALA A 203 2.06 -4.27 3.24
CA ALA A 203 0.82 -4.79 3.82
C ALA A 203 0.52 -6.23 3.37
N THR A 204 0.79 -6.56 2.11
CA THR A 204 0.65 -7.91 1.56
C THR A 204 1.58 -8.90 2.26
N LEU A 205 2.86 -8.54 2.42
CA LEU A 205 3.83 -9.37 3.13
C LEU A 205 3.43 -9.59 4.58
N LEU A 206 2.88 -8.55 5.23
CA LEU A 206 2.36 -8.65 6.59
C LEU A 206 1.17 -9.62 6.66
N VAL A 207 0.18 -9.48 5.78
CA VAL A 207 -0.97 -10.39 5.69
C VAL A 207 -0.52 -11.83 5.49
N HIS A 208 0.38 -12.08 4.55
CA HIS A 208 0.91 -13.43 4.30
C HIS A 208 1.61 -13.99 5.54
N THR A 209 2.49 -13.20 6.16
CA THR A 209 3.26 -13.64 7.34
C THR A 209 2.34 -13.95 8.53
N LEU A 210 1.37 -13.08 8.80
CA LEU A 210 0.38 -13.29 9.86
C LEU A 210 -0.50 -14.50 9.56
N GLY A 211 -0.92 -14.69 8.30
CA GLY A 211 -1.69 -15.86 7.88
C GLY A 211 -0.96 -17.18 8.13
N VAL A 212 0.36 -17.23 7.90
CA VAL A 212 1.19 -18.40 8.20
C VAL A 212 1.37 -18.61 9.71
N GLN A 213 1.48 -17.54 10.50
CA GLN A 213 1.70 -17.63 11.95
C GLN A 213 0.44 -17.91 12.78
N LEU A 214 -0.72 -17.51 12.28
CA LEU A 214 -2.01 -17.67 12.95
C LEU A 214 -2.76 -18.96 12.55
N ALA A 215 -2.28 -19.67 11.52
CA ALA A 215 -2.79 -20.99 11.10
C ALA A 215 -2.27 -22.11 12.01
#